data_AF-A0A957IW29-F1
#
_entry.id   AF-A0A957IW29-F1
#
_cell.length_a   1.000
_cell.length_b   1.000
_cell.length_c   1.000
_cell.angle_alpha   90.00
_cell.angle_beta   90.00
_cell.angle_gamma   90.00
#
_symmetry.space_group_name_H-M   'P 1'
#
loop_
_entity.id
_entity.type
_entity.pdbx_description
1 polymer ?
#
loop_
_entity_poly.entity_id
_entity_poly.type
_entity_poly.pdbx_seq_one_letter_code
_entity_poly.pdbx_strand_id
1 'polypeptide(L)'
;KRGEVKVTMTQVGDRPAGQIPRQSPLVKLAEAALYAAGCPTVTYIIGSTDANIPLSIGAQAVCVGLTESGNAHRLDEYIDPAKLPQGLGQLLLLLLAAAES
;
A
#
# COMPACT_ATOMS: atom_id res chain seq x y z
N LYS A 1 -29.21 31.24 31.67
CA LYS A 1 -29.00 31.29 30.19
C LYS A 1 -27.95 30.26 29.84
N ARG A 2 -28.27 29.23 29.05
CA ARG A 2 -27.24 28.32 28.52
C ARG A 2 -26.46 29.10 27.46
N GLY A 3 -25.14 29.19 27.62
CA GLY A 3 -24.28 29.95 26.72
C GLY A 3 -24.27 29.36 25.30
N GLU A 4 -24.17 30.24 24.31
CA GLU A 4 -24.10 29.87 22.90
C GLU A 4 -22.72 29.28 22.60
N VAL A 5 -22.66 28.06 22.03
CA VAL A 5 -21.41 27.37 21.69
C VAL A 5 -21.21 27.45 20.17
N LYS A 6 -20.02 27.91 19.75
CA LYS A 6 -19.63 27.99 18.33
C LYS A 6 -18.59 26.91 18.02
N VAL A 7 -18.89 26.07 17.04
CA VAL A 7 -17.98 25.03 16.54
C VAL A 7 -17.42 25.47 15.18
N THR A 8 -16.12 25.30 14.98
CA THR A 8 -15.44 25.54 13.70
C THR A 8 -14.70 24.26 13.31
N MET A 9 -14.82 23.85 12.05
CA MET A 9 -14.10 22.69 11.51
C MET A 9 -13.14 23.17 10.42
N THR A 10 -11.91 22.67 10.47
CA THR A 10 -10.87 22.98 9.50
C THR A 10 -10.23 21.67 9.03
N GLN A 11 -10.08 21.52 7.72
CA GLN A 11 -9.41 20.36 7.14
C GLN A 11 -7.89 20.49 7.36
N VAL A 12 -7.29 19.47 7.97
CA VAL A 12 -5.84 19.41 8.24
C VAL A 12 -5.06 18.64 7.19
N GLY A 13 -5.74 17.97 6.25
CA GLY A 13 -5.12 17.27 5.15
C GLY A 13 -6.15 16.73 4.15
N ASP A 14 -5.72 16.57 2.90
CA ASP A 14 -6.47 15.89 1.84
C ASP A 14 -5.55 14.86 1.17
N ARG A 15 -5.99 13.61 1.13
CA ARG A 15 -5.33 12.53 0.39
C ARG A 15 -6.43 11.83 -0.40
N PRO A 16 -6.72 12.31 -1.62
CA PRO A 16 -7.79 11.75 -2.43
C PRO A 16 -7.55 10.24 -2.62
N ALA A 17 -8.64 9.48 -2.59
CA ALA A 17 -8.56 8.07 -2.95
C ALA A 17 -8.19 7.94 -4.43
N GLY A 18 -7.48 6.87 -4.77
CA GLY A 18 -7.12 6.55 -6.14
C GLY A 18 -6.98 5.05 -6.33
N GLN A 19 -7.08 4.59 -7.58
CA GLN A 19 -6.96 3.19 -7.93
C GLN A 19 -6.50 3.03 -9.38
N ILE A 20 -5.88 1.90 -9.68
CA ILE A 20 -5.65 1.42 -11.04
C ILE A 20 -6.31 0.05 -11.23
N PRO A 21 -6.73 -0.33 -12.45
CA PRO A 21 -7.28 -1.66 -12.71
C PRO A 21 -6.30 -2.77 -12.33
N ARG A 22 -6.81 -3.91 -11.86
CA ARG A 22 -5.98 -5.08 -11.54
C ARG A 22 -5.26 -5.66 -12.77
N GLN A 23 -5.76 -5.35 -13.96
CA GLN A 23 -5.15 -5.72 -15.24
C GLN A 23 -4.09 -4.71 -15.71
N SER A 24 -3.82 -3.65 -14.95
CA SER A 24 -2.76 -2.70 -15.31
C SER A 24 -1.38 -3.37 -15.31
N PRO A 25 -0.46 -2.95 -16.19
CA PRO A 25 0.87 -3.55 -16.28
C PRO A 25 1.59 -3.61 -14.92
N LEU A 26 1.62 -2.50 -14.17
CA LEU A 26 2.30 -2.44 -12.87
C LEU A 26 1.72 -3.42 -11.85
N VAL A 27 0.39 -3.62 -11.82
CA VAL A 27 -0.23 -4.61 -10.92
C VAL A 27 0.16 -6.03 -11.34
N LYS A 28 0.19 -6.33 -12.64
CA LYS A 28 0.60 -7.65 -13.14
C LYS A 28 2.07 -7.96 -12.84
N LEU A 29 2.94 -6.96 -12.92
CA LEU A 29 4.34 -7.11 -12.51
C LEU A 29 4.45 -7.38 -11.01
N ALA A 30 3.67 -6.67 -10.17
CA ALA A 30 3.66 -6.90 -8.72
C ALA A 30 3.15 -8.30 -8.35
N GLU A 31 2.12 -8.80 -9.02
CA GLU A 31 1.63 -10.17 -8.88
C GLU A 31 2.71 -11.19 -9.27
N ALA A 32 3.35 -11.01 -10.42
CA ALA A 32 4.41 -11.91 -10.89
C ALA A 32 5.61 -11.94 -9.94
N ALA A 33 6.03 -10.78 -9.43
CA ALA A 33 7.12 -10.68 -8.46
C ALA A 33 6.77 -11.38 -7.13
N LEU A 34 5.53 -11.25 -6.66
CA LEU A 34 5.04 -11.93 -5.45
C LEU A 34 5.06 -13.47 -5.63
N TYR A 35 4.58 -13.96 -6.77
CA TYR A 35 4.63 -15.39 -7.10
C TYR A 35 6.07 -15.92 -7.19
N ALA A 36 6.96 -15.17 -7.86
CA ALA A 36 8.36 -15.54 -7.99
C ALA A 36 9.10 -15.55 -6.64
N ALA A 37 8.68 -14.72 -5.69
CA ALA A 37 9.18 -14.73 -4.31
C ALA A 37 8.63 -15.91 -3.46
N GLY A 38 7.80 -16.78 -4.03
CA GLY A 38 7.28 -17.99 -3.39
C GLY A 38 5.99 -17.77 -2.60
N CYS A 39 5.31 -16.63 -2.76
CA CYS A 39 4.00 -16.39 -2.15
C CYS A 39 2.88 -16.78 -3.14
N PRO A 40 2.06 -17.80 -2.85
CA PRO A 40 1.09 -18.34 -3.80
C PRO A 40 -0.22 -17.53 -3.86
N THR A 41 -0.41 -16.54 -2.99
CA THR A 41 -1.68 -15.83 -2.82
C THR A 41 -1.47 -14.33 -2.95
N VAL A 42 -2.24 -13.70 -3.83
CA VAL A 42 -2.32 -12.24 -3.96
C VAL A 42 -3.51 -11.75 -3.13
N THR A 43 -3.25 -10.83 -2.20
CA THR A 43 -4.29 -10.15 -1.44
C THR A 43 -4.33 -8.68 -1.84
N TYR A 44 -5.50 -8.21 -2.31
CA TYR A 44 -5.70 -6.78 -2.61
C TYR A 44 -6.31 -6.10 -1.40
N ILE A 45 -5.64 -5.05 -0.92
CA ILE A 45 -6.04 -4.31 0.27
C ILE A 45 -6.36 -2.87 -0.13
N ILE A 46 -7.47 -2.35 0.40
CA ILE A 46 -7.78 -0.92 0.33
C ILE A 46 -7.24 -0.28 1.60
N GLY A 47 -6.32 0.68 1.45
CA GLY A 47 -5.72 1.38 2.56
C GLY A 47 -5.23 2.76 2.13
N SER A 48 -5.14 3.68 3.10
CA SER A 48 -4.51 4.98 2.86
C SER A 48 -3.00 4.81 2.93
N THR A 49 -2.34 4.91 1.79
CA THR A 49 -0.88 4.82 1.69
C THR A 49 -0.34 6.02 0.91
N ASP A 50 0.99 6.18 0.84
CA ASP A 50 1.57 7.23 0.02
C ASP A 50 1.32 7.02 -1.49
N ALA A 51 0.89 5.81 -1.91
CA ALA A 51 0.45 5.56 -3.28
C ALA A 51 -0.81 6.34 -3.65
N ASN A 52 -1.61 6.81 -2.68
CA ASN A 52 -2.82 7.60 -2.95
C ASN A 52 -2.51 8.89 -3.74
N ILE A 53 -1.41 9.58 -3.42
CA ILE A 53 -1.08 10.85 -4.08
C ILE A 53 -0.76 10.65 -5.57
N PRO A 54 0.18 9.75 -5.98
CA PRO A 54 0.38 9.42 -7.39
C PRO A 54 -0.90 8.96 -8.10
N LEU A 55 -1.69 8.10 -7.45
CA LEU A 55 -2.93 7.59 -8.03
C LEU A 55 -3.95 8.72 -8.28
N SER A 56 -4.05 9.69 -7.37
CA SER A 56 -4.98 10.82 -7.49
C SER A 56 -4.65 11.77 -8.64
N ILE A 57 -3.39 11.81 -9.09
CA ILE A 57 -2.94 12.60 -10.24
C ILE A 57 -2.80 11.77 -11.52
N GLY A 58 -3.30 10.52 -11.52
CA GLY A 58 -3.31 9.64 -12.70
C GLY A 58 -1.99 8.90 -12.97
N ALA A 59 -1.01 8.99 -12.08
CA ALA A 59 0.20 8.19 -12.18
C ALA A 59 -0.04 6.75 -11.67
N GLN A 60 0.65 5.77 -12.25
CA GLN A 60 0.60 4.40 -11.77
C GLN A 60 1.41 4.26 -10.48
N ALA A 61 0.79 3.70 -9.45
CA ALA A 61 1.47 3.34 -8.21
C ALA A 61 0.81 2.13 -7.56
N VAL A 62 1.61 1.32 -6.87
CA VAL A 62 1.17 0.20 -6.03
C VAL A 62 1.90 0.27 -4.69
N CYS A 63 1.21 -0.12 -3.61
CA CYS A 63 1.85 -0.40 -2.33
C CYS A 63 2.01 -1.91 -2.21
N VAL A 64 3.21 -2.37 -1.85
CA VAL A 64 3.54 -3.79 -1.68
C VAL A 64 3.92 -4.08 -0.23
N GLY A 65 3.44 -5.20 0.30
CA GLY A 65 3.87 -5.69 1.60
C GLY A 65 5.26 -6.34 1.51
N LEU A 66 6.05 -6.22 2.59
CA LEU A 66 7.36 -6.87 2.72
C LEU A 66 7.34 -8.06 3.68
N THR A 67 6.33 -8.13 4.54
CA THR A 67 6.13 -9.22 5.48
C THR A 67 4.68 -9.19 5.98
N GLU A 68 4.31 -10.19 6.75
CA GLU A 68 3.09 -10.17 7.56
C GLU A 68 3.31 -9.32 8.81
N SER A 69 2.28 -8.57 9.16
CA SER A 69 2.23 -7.75 10.36
C SER A 69 0.84 -7.81 10.96
N GLY A 70 0.72 -7.35 12.20
CA GLY A 70 -0.56 -7.30 12.88
C GLY A 70 -0.58 -6.20 13.93
N ASN A 71 -1.79 -5.87 14.38
CA ASN A 71 -2.02 -4.91 15.45
C ASN A 71 -1.45 -3.52 15.19
N ALA A 72 -1.44 -3.08 13.92
CA ALA A 72 -0.99 -1.74 13.57
C ALA A 72 -1.67 -0.68 14.45
N HIS A 73 -0.88 0.27 14.98
CA HIS A 73 -1.33 1.32 15.89
C HIS A 73 -1.71 0.85 17.32
N ARG A 74 -1.29 -0.35 17.73
CA ARG A 74 -1.45 -0.86 19.11
C ARG A 74 -0.08 -1.08 19.77
N LEU A 75 -0.06 -1.21 21.10
CA LEU A 75 1.17 -1.43 21.87
C LEU A 75 1.83 -2.79 21.60
N ASP A 76 1.06 -3.75 21.09
CA ASP A 76 1.45 -5.10 20.70
C ASP A 76 1.48 -5.25 19.16
N GLU A 77 1.80 -4.17 18.45
CA GLU A 77 2.14 -4.18 17.03
C GLU A 77 3.37 -5.07 16.78
N TYR A 78 3.32 -5.87 15.71
CA TYR A 78 4.39 -6.78 15.37
C TYR A 78 4.53 -7.00 13.86
N ILE A 79 5.69 -7.52 13.47
CA ILE A 79 5.97 -8.06 12.14
C ILE A 79 6.50 -9.49 12.27
N ASP A 80 6.36 -10.30 11.23
CA ASP A 80 7.05 -11.59 11.12
C ASP A 80 8.42 -11.40 10.41
N PRO A 81 9.55 -11.36 11.13
CA PRO A 81 10.85 -11.15 10.50
C PRO A 81 11.26 -12.32 9.59
N ALA A 82 10.69 -13.52 9.77
CA ALA A 82 11.06 -14.69 8.98
C ALA A 82 10.66 -14.55 7.50
N LYS A 83 9.66 -13.71 7.20
CA LYS A 83 9.15 -13.48 5.84
C LYS A 83 9.82 -12.32 5.10
N LEU A 84 10.63 -11.51 5.80
CA LEU A 84 11.31 -10.37 5.21
C LEU A 84 12.21 -10.73 4.02
N PRO A 85 13.01 -11.82 4.03
CA PRO A 85 13.82 -12.17 2.87
C PRO A 85 12.99 -12.37 1.59
N GLN A 86 11.82 -13.00 1.70
CA GLN A 86 10.93 -13.22 0.56
C GLN A 86 10.30 -11.90 0.08
N GLY A 87 9.81 -11.06 1.00
CA GLY A 87 9.22 -9.77 0.62
C GLY A 87 10.23 -8.77 0.05
N LEU A 88 11.48 -8.79 0.53
CA LEU A 88 12.57 -8.03 -0.09
C LEU A 88 12.89 -8.58 -1.49
N GLY A 89 12.87 -9.90 -1.67
CA GLY A 89 12.98 -10.53 -2.99
C GLY A 89 11.89 -10.06 -3.96
N GLN A 90 10.63 -10.04 -3.52
CA GLN A 90 9.51 -9.50 -4.29
C GLN A 90 9.75 -8.03 -4.67
N LEU A 91 10.18 -7.18 -3.73
CA LEU A 91 10.43 -5.77 -3.99
C LEU A 91 11.50 -5.58 -5.08
N LEU A 92 12.62 -6.32 -4.99
CA LEU A 92 13.70 -6.25 -5.97
C LEU A 92 13.27 -6.74 -7.35
N LEU A 93 12.52 -7.85 -7.41
CA LEU A 93 11.98 -8.38 -8.67
C LEU A 93 11.00 -7.42 -9.33
N LEU A 94 10.12 -6.78 -8.54
CA LEU A 94 9.19 -5.78 -9.05
C LEU A 94 9.95 -4.56 -9.59
N LEU A 95 10.94 -4.05 -8.87
CA LEU A 95 11.77 -2.93 -9.31
C LEU A 95 12.48 -3.24 -10.63
N LEU A 96 13.11 -4.42 -10.74
CA LEU A 96 13.77 -4.85 -11.97
C LEU A 96 12.77 -4.94 -13.13
N ALA A 97 11.65 -5.62 -12.93
CA ALA A 97 10.66 -5.80 -13.98
C ALA A 97 10.06 -4.46 -14.44
N ALA A 98 9.78 -3.54 -13.51
CA ALA A 98 9.27 -2.21 -13.82
C ALA A 98 10.30 -1.33 -14.55
N ALA A 99 11.60 -1.52 -14.30
CA ALA A 99 12.67 -0.78 -14.97
C ALA A 99 12.90 -1.24 -16.43
N GLU A 100 12.53 -2.48 -16.76
CA GLU A 100 12.63 -3.05 -18.11
C GLU A 100 11.34 -2.89 -18.94
N SER A 101 10.28 -2.31 -18.34
CA SER A 101 8.94 -2.17 -18.94
C SER A 101 8.72 -0.91 -19.77
#